data_AF-A0AAJ6EUJ0-F1
#
_entry.id   AF-A0AAJ6EUJ0-F1
#
_cell.length_a   1.000
_cell.length_b   1.000
_cell.length_c   1.000
_cell.angle_alpha   90.00
_cell.angle_beta   90.00
_cell.angle_gamma   90.00
#
_symmetry.space_group_name_H-M   'P 1'
#
loop_
_entity.id
_entity.type
_entity.pdbx_description
1 polymer ?
#
loop_
_entity_poly.entity_id
_entity_poly.type
_entity_poly.pdbx_seq_one_letter_code
_entity_poly.pdbx_strand_id
1 'polypeptide(L)'
;MSQGSGSTKDDVAAYRAIELIYHSYLTGLILMISSRAGAARAADVVFKTFRRQQLARFVPGLQKLGLDRLPHAVACAQYHYLSNQVGGVKVEYVYESDKKAWVRYPPPRWIWSGTAICGIPSEVSRAMLWGWHANNGVVLGNPRLGFVCTGQTVDGQPGLEGYYKEWDHDLAPEERLQFSPGERCPPFRADLAPRLPDNAWPEARLQKVLRNYAMEYITSIVPETIAVLGPESGGHLAGAAARLVGMHTFDEVASLLGGVGPGPAGFAAAFAKLAVGQGDDAQLRTEGAIATVRQTSWRLMAEREALSPAVFDAWNELWVGAALAHDRFVGVDVTERRDRGDAYWCWQFR
;
A
#
# COMPACT_ATOMS: atom_id res chain seq x y z
N MET A 1 8.23 11.64 -42.11
CA MET A 1 9.13 10.85 -41.24
C MET A 1 8.58 10.95 -39.83
N SER A 2 7.78 9.96 -39.44
CA SER A 2 7.17 9.89 -38.11
C SER A 2 8.22 9.35 -37.15
N GLN A 3 8.69 10.18 -36.21
CA GLN A 3 9.50 9.69 -35.11
C GLN A 3 8.57 8.94 -34.16
N GLY A 4 8.77 7.63 -34.10
CA GLY A 4 8.02 6.74 -33.22
C GLY A 4 8.18 7.16 -31.77
N SER A 5 7.06 7.14 -31.05
CA SER A 5 7.00 7.21 -29.60
C SER A 5 7.97 6.18 -29.00
N GLY A 6 9.09 6.66 -28.47
CA GLY A 6 10.01 5.82 -27.73
C GLY A 6 9.27 5.20 -26.55
N SER A 7 9.10 3.88 -26.57
CA SER A 7 8.79 3.11 -25.36
C SER A 7 9.85 3.50 -24.34
N THR A 8 9.45 4.23 -23.29
CA THR A 8 10.32 4.50 -22.14
C THR A 8 10.77 3.14 -21.61
N LYS A 9 12.08 2.91 -21.65
CA LYS A 9 12.70 1.67 -21.18
C LYS A 9 12.33 1.50 -19.71
N ASP A 10 11.88 0.31 -19.29
CA ASP A 10 11.53 0.05 -17.89
C ASP A 10 12.71 0.44 -16.97
N ASP A 11 12.43 1.26 -15.96
CA ASP A 11 13.44 1.75 -15.00
C ASP A 11 13.27 1.03 -13.65
N VAL A 12 14.04 -0.05 -13.49
CA VAL A 12 14.04 -0.90 -12.29
C VAL A 12 14.38 -0.11 -11.03
N ALA A 13 15.31 0.85 -11.13
CA ALA A 13 15.73 1.67 -10.00
C ALA A 13 14.59 2.58 -9.54
N ALA A 14 13.88 3.21 -10.48
CA ALA A 14 12.73 4.05 -10.16
C ALA A 14 11.58 3.23 -9.55
N TYR A 15 11.35 1.99 -10.00
CA TYR A 15 10.35 1.10 -9.39
C TYR A 15 10.67 0.76 -7.93
N ARG A 16 11.93 0.41 -7.64
CA ARG A 16 12.38 0.14 -6.27
C ARG A 16 12.25 1.36 -5.37
N ALA A 17 12.64 2.54 -5.87
CA ALA A 17 12.53 3.78 -5.10
C ALA A 17 11.07 4.13 -4.75
N ILE A 18 10.16 4.01 -5.72
CA ILE A 18 8.73 4.27 -5.47
C ILE A 18 8.11 3.24 -4.53
N GLU A 19 8.50 1.97 -4.65
CA GLU A 19 8.08 0.91 -3.72
C GLU A 19 8.52 1.26 -2.27
N LEU A 20 9.79 1.60 -2.07
CA LEU A 20 10.34 2.02 -0.78
C LEU A 20 9.60 3.23 -0.19
N ILE A 21 9.42 4.29 -0.99
CA ILE A 21 8.76 5.53 -0.54
C ILE A 21 7.32 5.23 -0.08
N TYR A 22 6.55 4.48 -0.87
CA TYR A 22 5.15 4.23 -0.57
C TYR A 22 4.92 3.18 0.51
N HIS A 23 5.78 2.16 0.58
CA HIS A 23 5.76 1.24 1.71
C HIS A 23 6.08 1.95 3.04
N SER A 24 7.08 2.85 3.01
CA SER A 24 7.42 3.69 4.16
C SER A 24 6.30 4.67 4.51
N TYR A 25 5.65 5.27 3.51
CA TYR A 25 4.56 6.21 3.74
C TYR A 25 3.33 5.54 4.35
N LEU A 26 2.97 4.33 3.89
CA LEU A 26 1.91 3.54 4.50
C LEU A 26 2.17 3.33 6.00
N THR A 27 3.36 2.84 6.34
CA THR A 27 3.73 2.55 7.74
C THR A 27 3.79 3.84 8.57
N GLY A 28 4.44 4.88 8.05
CA GLY A 28 4.61 6.17 8.71
C GLY A 28 3.28 6.89 8.95
N LEU A 29 2.33 6.81 8.01
CA LEU A 29 1.00 7.38 8.16
C LEU A 29 0.21 6.69 9.27
N ILE A 30 0.23 5.35 9.33
CA ILE A 30 -0.46 4.61 10.38
C ILE A 30 0.12 4.96 11.75
N LEU A 31 1.44 5.08 11.88
CA LEU A 31 2.09 5.55 13.12
C LEU A 31 1.74 6.99 13.47
N MET A 32 1.71 7.89 12.49
CA MET A 32 1.35 9.29 12.68
C MET A 32 -0.07 9.42 13.22
N ILE A 33 -1.03 8.72 12.62
CA ILE A 33 -2.42 8.73 13.09
C ILE A 33 -2.51 8.08 14.47
N SER A 34 -1.87 6.93 14.69
CA SER A 34 -1.91 6.22 15.98
C SER A 34 -1.38 7.09 17.13
N SER A 35 -0.28 7.81 16.90
CA SER A 35 0.37 8.63 17.93
C SER A 35 -0.23 10.02 18.12
N ARG A 36 -0.89 10.58 17.10
CA ARG A 36 -1.41 11.97 17.14
C ARG A 36 -2.93 12.08 17.20
N ALA A 37 -3.65 11.18 16.51
CA ALA A 37 -5.12 11.14 16.52
C ALA A 37 -5.68 10.03 17.41
N GLY A 38 -4.82 9.14 17.92
CA GLY A 38 -5.19 8.03 18.79
C GLY A 38 -5.54 6.75 18.04
N ALA A 39 -5.47 5.64 18.77
CA ALA A 39 -5.61 4.30 18.24
C ALA A 39 -6.99 4.04 17.59
N ALA A 40 -8.08 4.56 18.16
CA ALA A 40 -9.43 4.36 17.63
C ALA A 40 -9.60 4.98 16.23
N ARG A 41 -9.08 6.20 16.04
CA ARG A 41 -9.10 6.88 14.73
C ARG A 41 -8.19 6.18 13.72
N ALA A 42 -7.03 5.70 14.15
CA ALA A 42 -6.16 4.89 13.29
C ALA A 42 -6.85 3.58 12.86
N ALA A 43 -7.55 2.92 13.78
CA ALA A 43 -8.32 1.72 13.52
C ALA A 43 -9.43 1.99 12.49
N ASP A 44 -10.19 3.09 12.61
CA ASP A 44 -11.20 3.48 11.61
C ASP A 44 -10.60 3.65 10.20
N VAL A 45 -9.47 4.36 10.11
CA VAL A 45 -8.76 4.57 8.83
C VAL A 45 -8.29 3.24 8.23
N VAL A 46 -7.66 2.38 9.04
CA VAL A 46 -7.20 1.06 8.58
C VAL A 46 -8.37 0.18 8.17
N PHE A 47 -9.46 0.14 8.95
CA PHE A 47 -10.67 -0.59 8.58
C PHE A 47 -11.18 -0.15 7.22
N LYS A 48 -11.37 1.16 6.99
CA LYS A 48 -11.90 1.67 5.71
C LYS A 48 -10.95 1.41 4.55
N THR A 49 -9.63 1.53 4.78
CA THR A 49 -8.60 1.23 3.78
C THR A 49 -8.70 -0.21 3.30
N PHE A 50 -8.70 -1.17 4.24
CA PHE A 50 -8.79 -2.59 3.90
C PHE A 50 -10.16 -2.96 3.35
N ARG A 51 -11.24 -2.37 3.85
CA ARG A 51 -12.59 -2.59 3.33
C ARG A 51 -12.70 -2.13 1.87
N ARG A 52 -12.08 -1.00 1.53
CA ARG A 52 -12.03 -0.51 0.15
C ARG A 52 -11.33 -1.48 -0.78
N GLN A 53 -10.12 -1.87 -0.42
CA GLN A 53 -9.32 -2.77 -1.25
C GLN A 53 -9.99 -4.15 -1.38
N GLN A 54 -10.58 -4.67 -0.30
CA GLN A 54 -11.32 -5.93 -0.32
C GLN A 54 -12.45 -5.88 -1.35
N LEU A 55 -13.27 -4.82 -1.33
CA LEU A 55 -14.36 -4.65 -2.29
C LEU A 55 -13.87 -4.53 -3.74
N ALA A 56 -12.74 -3.85 -3.96
CA ALA A 56 -12.20 -3.62 -5.30
C ALA A 56 -11.43 -4.82 -5.87
N ARG A 57 -10.74 -5.60 -5.02
CA ARG A 57 -9.69 -6.53 -5.47
C ARG A 57 -9.94 -7.99 -5.08
N PHE A 58 -10.72 -8.29 -4.04
CA PHE A 58 -10.83 -9.66 -3.52
C PHE A 58 -11.49 -10.62 -4.52
N VAL A 59 -12.77 -10.40 -4.87
CA VAL A 59 -13.50 -11.30 -5.79
C VAL A 59 -12.84 -11.37 -7.17
N PRO A 60 -12.49 -10.25 -7.84
CA PRO A 60 -11.80 -10.32 -9.13
C PRO A 60 -10.45 -11.02 -9.05
N GLY A 61 -9.69 -10.81 -7.97
CA GLY A 61 -8.40 -11.45 -7.77
C GLY A 61 -8.53 -12.96 -7.49
N LEU A 62 -9.56 -13.38 -6.76
CA LEU A 62 -9.86 -14.78 -6.47
C LEU A 62 -10.19 -15.54 -7.76
N GLN A 63 -11.01 -14.95 -8.63
CA GLN A 63 -11.31 -15.50 -9.97
C GLN A 63 -10.06 -15.56 -10.85
N LYS A 64 -9.25 -14.50 -10.88
CA LYS A 64 -8.00 -14.44 -11.65
C LYS A 64 -7.00 -15.53 -11.24
N LEU A 65 -7.01 -15.93 -9.97
CA LEU A 65 -6.19 -17.02 -9.44
C LEU A 65 -6.81 -18.41 -9.62
N GLY A 66 -8.02 -18.50 -10.19
CA GLY A 66 -8.73 -19.78 -10.42
C GLY A 66 -9.22 -20.46 -9.14
N LEU A 67 -9.49 -19.69 -8.09
CA LEU A 67 -9.86 -20.20 -6.76
C LEU A 67 -11.37 -20.24 -6.53
N ASP A 68 -12.18 -19.78 -7.49
CA ASP A 68 -13.63 -19.58 -7.40
C ASP A 68 -14.45 -20.87 -7.36
N ARG A 69 -13.80 -22.01 -7.61
CA ARG A 69 -14.40 -23.35 -7.52
C ARG A 69 -14.03 -24.11 -6.25
N LEU A 70 -13.20 -23.53 -5.39
CA LEU A 70 -12.79 -24.16 -4.13
C LEU A 70 -13.83 -23.89 -3.03
N PRO A 71 -13.92 -24.76 -2.01
CA PRO A 71 -14.67 -24.45 -0.79
C PRO A 71 -14.25 -23.09 -0.23
N HIS A 72 -15.19 -22.26 0.22
CA HIS A 72 -14.90 -20.84 0.47
C HIS A 72 -13.86 -20.60 1.56
N ALA A 73 -13.78 -21.46 2.59
CA ALA A 73 -12.73 -21.36 3.61
C ALA A 73 -11.33 -21.56 2.98
N VAL A 74 -11.22 -22.57 2.12
CA VAL A 74 -10.01 -22.89 1.35
C VAL A 74 -9.68 -21.77 0.36
N ALA A 75 -10.65 -21.32 -0.42
CA ALA A 75 -10.49 -20.27 -1.42
C ALA A 75 -9.96 -18.97 -0.79
N CYS A 76 -10.54 -18.57 0.36
CA CYS A 76 -10.09 -17.39 1.08
C CYS A 76 -8.64 -17.52 1.56
N ALA A 77 -8.30 -18.63 2.23
CA ALA A 77 -6.95 -18.84 2.75
C ALA A 77 -5.90 -18.92 1.62
N GLN A 78 -6.21 -19.63 0.53
CA GLN A 78 -5.33 -19.70 -0.65
C GLN A 78 -5.20 -18.36 -1.37
N TYR A 79 -6.28 -17.56 -1.47
CA TYR A 79 -6.21 -16.21 -2.02
C TYR A 79 -5.20 -15.38 -1.26
N HIS A 80 -5.28 -15.38 0.08
CA HIS A 80 -4.37 -14.61 0.92
C HIS A 80 -2.93 -15.09 0.82
N TYR A 81 -2.70 -16.39 0.65
CA TYR A 81 -1.36 -16.92 0.42
C TYR A 81 -0.80 -16.50 -0.95
N LEU A 82 -1.53 -16.75 -2.05
CA LEU A 82 -1.05 -16.52 -3.41
C LEU A 82 -0.97 -15.03 -3.79
N SER A 83 -1.98 -14.23 -3.43
CA SER A 83 -2.01 -12.79 -3.80
C SER A 83 -0.91 -11.98 -3.10
N ASN A 84 -0.57 -12.34 -1.87
CA ASN A 84 0.45 -11.65 -1.09
C ASN A 84 1.89 -12.03 -1.51
N GLN A 85 2.10 -13.24 -2.05
CA GLN A 85 3.39 -13.60 -2.65
C GLN A 85 3.79 -12.65 -3.77
N VAL A 86 2.82 -12.17 -4.55
CA VAL A 86 3.03 -11.21 -5.63
C VAL A 86 3.55 -9.86 -5.10
N GLY A 87 3.15 -9.48 -3.88
CA GLY A 87 3.62 -8.29 -3.17
C GLY A 87 4.86 -8.51 -2.31
N GLY A 88 5.50 -9.68 -2.38
CA GLY A 88 6.67 -10.01 -1.54
C GLY A 88 6.35 -10.23 -0.06
N VAL A 89 5.07 -10.37 0.29
CA VAL A 89 4.61 -10.53 1.67
C VAL A 89 4.66 -12.01 2.06
N LYS A 90 5.29 -12.30 3.20
CA LYS A 90 5.35 -13.67 3.74
C LYS A 90 3.98 -14.09 4.25
N VAL A 91 3.45 -15.18 3.69
CA VAL A 91 2.21 -15.81 4.10
C VAL A 91 2.39 -17.32 4.05
N GLU A 92 1.79 -18.01 5.00
CA GLU A 92 1.69 -19.46 5.07
C GLU A 92 0.22 -19.86 4.98
N TYR A 93 -0.02 -21.00 4.36
CA TYR A 93 -1.34 -21.60 4.17
C TYR A 93 -1.33 -23.04 4.68
N VAL A 94 -2.34 -23.42 5.45
CA VAL A 94 -2.53 -24.81 5.88
C VAL A 94 -3.98 -25.23 5.67
N TYR A 95 -4.17 -26.25 4.83
CA TYR A 95 -5.46 -26.92 4.67
C TYR A 95 -5.75 -27.77 5.92
N GLU A 96 -6.96 -27.65 6.48
CA GLU A 96 -7.44 -28.55 7.54
C GLU A 96 -8.64 -29.36 7.05
N SER A 97 -9.62 -28.70 6.42
CA SER A 97 -10.76 -29.33 5.75
C SER A 97 -11.40 -28.36 4.75
N ASP A 98 -12.39 -28.82 3.98
CA ASP A 98 -13.15 -27.96 3.07
C ASP A 98 -13.89 -26.83 3.81
N LYS A 99 -14.26 -27.05 5.08
CA LYS A 99 -14.89 -26.06 5.94
C LYS A 99 -13.92 -25.25 6.79
N LYS A 100 -12.61 -25.56 6.81
CA LYS A 100 -11.63 -24.84 7.64
C LYS A 100 -10.23 -24.81 7.03
N ALA A 101 -9.66 -23.62 6.89
CA ALA A 101 -8.30 -23.46 6.39
C ALA A 101 -7.60 -22.27 7.07
N TRP A 102 -6.32 -22.44 7.34
CA TRP A 102 -5.50 -21.49 8.07
C TRP A 102 -4.71 -20.57 7.16
N VAL A 103 -4.48 -19.35 7.67
CA VAL A 103 -3.54 -18.39 7.12
C VAL A 103 -2.68 -17.83 8.24
N ARG A 104 -1.38 -17.73 7.99
CA ARG A 104 -0.44 -17.11 8.93
C ARG A 104 0.47 -16.13 8.21
N TYR A 105 0.61 -14.95 8.78
CA TYR A 105 1.52 -13.90 8.35
C TYR A 105 2.71 -13.85 9.34
N PRO A 106 3.77 -14.63 9.11
CA PRO A 106 4.94 -14.65 9.99
C PRO A 106 5.70 -13.32 9.96
N PRO A 107 6.48 -13.01 11.01
CA PRO A 107 7.45 -11.91 10.98
C PRO A 107 8.50 -12.08 9.86
N PRO A 108 9.04 -10.97 9.33
CA PRO A 108 8.62 -9.59 9.57
C PRO A 108 7.27 -9.28 8.93
N ARG A 109 6.46 -8.45 9.59
CA ARG A 109 5.15 -8.03 9.05
C ARG A 109 5.36 -6.90 8.06
N TRP A 110 5.03 -7.14 6.79
CA TRP A 110 5.22 -6.14 5.72
C TRP A 110 4.59 -4.80 6.06
N ILE A 111 3.30 -4.76 6.42
CA ILE A 111 2.61 -3.50 6.74
C ILE A 111 3.10 -2.81 8.05
N TRP A 112 3.77 -3.54 8.95
CA TRP A 112 4.34 -3.01 10.21
C TRP A 112 5.87 -3.07 10.15
N SER A 113 6.48 -2.26 9.27
CA SER A 113 7.89 -2.41 8.90
C SER A 113 8.85 -2.14 10.06
N GLY A 114 9.75 -3.09 10.34
CA GLY A 114 10.84 -2.93 11.31
C GLY A 114 10.37 -2.55 12.71
N THR A 115 11.02 -1.55 13.30
CA THR A 115 10.73 -1.07 14.67
C THR A 115 9.39 -0.35 14.80
N ALA A 116 8.75 0.01 13.67
CA ALA A 116 7.42 0.61 13.68
C ALA A 116 6.39 -0.28 14.37
N ILE A 117 6.57 -1.60 14.31
CA ILE A 117 5.65 -2.57 14.92
C ILE A 117 5.42 -2.32 16.41
N CYS A 118 6.42 -1.81 17.13
CA CYS A 118 6.33 -1.50 18.56
C CYS A 118 5.33 -0.37 18.87
N GLY A 119 5.03 0.47 17.89
CA GLY A 119 4.09 1.59 18.02
C GLY A 119 2.68 1.31 17.50
N ILE A 120 2.40 0.10 17.00
CA ILE A 120 1.10 -0.26 16.41
C ILE A 120 0.17 -0.81 17.49
N PRO A 121 -0.97 -0.14 17.81
CA PRO A 121 -1.94 -0.65 18.76
C PRO A 121 -2.63 -1.93 18.26
N SER A 122 -3.00 -2.82 19.18
CA SER A 122 -3.69 -4.09 18.86
C SER A 122 -4.97 -3.87 18.06
N GLU A 123 -5.74 -2.84 18.38
CA GLU A 123 -6.99 -2.50 17.68
C GLU A 123 -6.78 -2.06 16.24
N VAL A 124 -5.64 -1.45 15.91
CA VAL A 124 -5.29 -1.10 14.52
C VAL A 124 -5.00 -2.38 13.72
N SER A 125 -4.30 -3.34 14.31
CA SER A 125 -4.09 -4.66 13.69
C SER A 125 -5.42 -5.42 13.50
N ARG A 126 -6.32 -5.36 14.48
CA ARG A 126 -7.66 -5.96 14.39
C ARG A 126 -8.54 -5.29 13.34
N ALA A 127 -8.43 -3.98 13.16
CA ALA A 127 -9.21 -3.23 12.16
C ALA A 127 -8.95 -3.73 10.74
N MET A 128 -7.73 -4.19 10.43
CA MET A 128 -7.42 -4.86 9.17
C MET A 128 -8.25 -6.13 8.96
N LEU A 129 -8.38 -6.96 10.00
CA LEU A 129 -9.17 -8.20 9.96
C LEU A 129 -10.65 -7.90 9.78
N TRP A 130 -11.16 -6.88 10.49
CA TRP A 130 -12.53 -6.40 10.32
C TRP A 130 -12.81 -5.82 8.94
N GLY A 131 -11.85 -5.06 8.38
CA GLY A 131 -11.99 -4.45 7.06
C GLY A 131 -11.94 -5.48 5.94
N TRP A 132 -11.13 -6.53 6.10
CA TRP A 132 -10.92 -7.55 5.07
C TRP A 132 -11.52 -8.90 5.43
N HIS A 133 -10.84 -9.68 6.28
CA HIS A 133 -11.10 -11.09 6.53
C HIS A 133 -12.56 -11.38 6.93
N ALA A 134 -13.13 -10.56 7.82
CA ALA A 134 -14.50 -10.70 8.32
C ALA A 134 -15.58 -10.56 7.23
N ASN A 135 -15.26 -9.96 6.09
CA ASN A 135 -16.25 -9.69 5.03
C ASN A 135 -16.21 -10.69 3.87
N ASN A 136 -15.27 -11.64 3.87
CA ASN A 136 -15.07 -12.53 2.73
C ASN A 136 -16.28 -13.45 2.49
N GLY A 137 -16.89 -13.99 3.54
CA GLY A 137 -18.10 -14.81 3.41
C GLY A 137 -19.23 -14.06 2.71
N VAL A 138 -19.49 -12.82 3.14
CA VAL A 138 -20.55 -11.96 2.61
C VAL A 138 -20.38 -11.71 1.11
N VAL A 139 -19.17 -11.32 0.67
CA VAL A 139 -18.94 -11.01 -0.75
C VAL A 139 -18.88 -12.24 -1.65
N LEU A 140 -18.71 -13.44 -1.07
CA LEU A 140 -18.80 -14.72 -1.77
C LEU A 140 -20.22 -15.34 -1.70
N GLY A 141 -21.19 -14.65 -1.09
CA GLY A 141 -22.54 -15.18 -0.94
C GLY A 141 -22.66 -16.34 0.05
N ASN A 142 -21.71 -16.49 0.97
CA ASN A 142 -21.73 -17.50 2.03
C ASN A 142 -21.71 -16.81 3.41
N PRO A 143 -22.88 -16.51 3.99
CA PRO A 143 -23.00 -15.81 5.27
C PRO A 143 -22.54 -16.67 6.46
N ARG A 144 -22.26 -17.96 6.25
CA ARG A 144 -21.79 -18.90 7.28
C ARG A 144 -20.28 -18.90 7.43
N LEU A 145 -19.56 -18.20 6.55
CA LEU A 145 -18.11 -18.13 6.57
C LEU A 145 -17.64 -16.91 7.37
N GLY A 146 -16.77 -17.16 8.33
CA GLY A 146 -16.11 -16.13 9.15
C GLY A 146 -14.62 -16.42 9.32
N PHE A 147 -13.94 -15.55 10.07
CA PHE A 147 -12.52 -15.65 10.37
C PHE A 147 -12.30 -15.70 11.89
N VAL A 148 -11.41 -16.57 12.35
CA VAL A 148 -10.98 -16.62 13.75
C VAL A 148 -9.51 -16.25 13.83
N CYS A 149 -9.21 -15.18 14.56
CA CYS A 149 -7.85 -14.74 14.84
C CYS A 149 -7.32 -15.43 16.10
N THR A 150 -6.18 -16.09 16.00
CA THR A 150 -5.56 -16.85 17.11
C THR A 150 -4.33 -16.16 17.70
N GLY A 151 -3.67 -15.29 16.93
CA GLY A 151 -2.54 -14.49 17.40
C GLY A 151 -2.24 -13.28 16.53
N GLN A 152 -1.58 -12.28 17.10
CA GLN A 152 -1.17 -11.03 16.44
C GLN A 152 0.29 -10.68 16.78
N THR A 153 1.08 -10.36 15.76
CA THR A 153 2.49 -9.97 15.98
C THR A 153 2.66 -8.75 16.88
N VAL A 154 1.73 -7.79 16.79
CA VAL A 154 1.77 -6.56 17.60
C VAL A 154 1.57 -6.82 19.10
N ASP A 155 0.98 -7.98 19.45
CA ASP A 155 0.79 -8.42 20.84
C ASP A 155 1.93 -9.37 21.28
N GLY A 156 3.01 -9.47 20.51
CA GLY A 156 4.19 -10.30 20.81
C GLY A 156 4.08 -11.77 20.39
N GLN A 157 3.03 -12.17 19.66
CA GLN A 157 2.90 -13.53 19.15
C GLN A 157 3.73 -13.75 17.87
N PRO A 158 4.10 -14.99 17.51
CA PRO A 158 5.03 -15.28 16.40
C PRO A 158 4.41 -15.09 15.00
N GLY A 159 3.38 -14.27 14.84
CA GLY A 159 2.68 -14.00 13.59
C GLY A 159 1.30 -13.39 13.82
N LEU A 160 0.71 -12.83 12.77
CA LEU A 160 -0.75 -12.74 12.71
C LEU A 160 -1.26 -14.06 12.16
N GLU A 161 -2.08 -14.75 12.94
CA GLU A 161 -2.50 -16.12 12.68
C GLU A 161 -4.00 -16.24 12.84
N GLY A 162 -4.62 -17.04 11.98
CA GLY A 162 -6.03 -17.37 12.10
C GLY A 162 -6.49 -18.34 11.03
N TYR A 163 -7.78 -18.64 11.04
CA TYR A 163 -8.39 -19.52 10.06
C TYR A 163 -9.75 -19.02 9.61
N TYR A 164 -10.08 -19.34 8.37
CA TYR A 164 -11.45 -19.29 7.89
C TYR A 164 -12.17 -20.54 8.32
N LYS A 165 -13.42 -20.38 8.76
CA LYS A 165 -14.30 -21.50 9.11
C LYS A 165 -15.69 -21.26 8.55
N GLU A 166 -16.32 -22.31 8.06
CA GLU A 166 -17.75 -22.33 7.72
C GLU A 166 -18.53 -22.97 8.86
N TRP A 167 -19.52 -22.25 9.38
CA TRP A 167 -20.42 -22.71 10.44
C TRP A 167 -21.70 -23.35 9.86
N ASP A 168 -22.47 -24.00 10.71
CA ASP A 168 -23.73 -24.63 10.32
C ASP A 168 -24.94 -23.67 10.41
N HIS A 169 -24.69 -22.39 10.69
CA HIS A 169 -25.66 -21.30 10.71
C HIS A 169 -25.06 -20.03 10.10
N ASP A 170 -25.93 -19.10 9.71
CA ASP A 170 -25.54 -17.80 9.15
C ASP A 170 -25.04 -16.88 10.28
N LEU A 171 -23.89 -16.24 10.07
CA LEU A 171 -23.23 -15.41 11.08
C LEU A 171 -23.81 -13.99 11.10
N ALA A 172 -24.15 -13.50 12.30
CA ALA A 172 -24.39 -12.08 12.54
C ALA A 172 -23.11 -11.26 12.25
N PRO A 173 -23.21 -9.94 11.96
CA PRO A 173 -22.06 -9.09 11.65
C PRO A 173 -20.90 -9.20 12.66
N GLU A 174 -21.21 -9.25 13.94
CA GLU A 174 -20.29 -9.37 15.07
C GLU A 174 -19.65 -10.76 15.20
N GLU A 175 -20.28 -11.81 14.64
CA GLU A 175 -19.78 -13.19 14.70
C GLU A 175 -18.78 -13.50 13.58
N ARG A 176 -18.66 -12.63 12.58
CA ARG A 176 -17.80 -12.82 11.39
C ARG A 176 -16.31 -12.76 11.69
N LEU A 177 -15.93 -12.09 12.78
CA LEU A 177 -14.56 -12.11 13.29
C LEU A 177 -14.59 -12.52 14.77
N GLN A 178 -13.93 -13.62 15.08
CA GLN A 178 -13.79 -14.10 16.45
C GLN A 178 -12.31 -14.14 16.84
N PHE A 179 -12.04 -14.16 18.14
CA PHE A 179 -10.69 -14.26 18.68
C PHE A 179 -10.60 -15.51 19.56
N SER A 180 -9.67 -16.40 19.25
CA SER A 180 -9.43 -17.63 20.02
C SER A 180 -7.94 -17.72 20.40
N PRO A 181 -7.50 -16.91 21.38
CA PRO A 181 -6.11 -16.93 21.81
C PRO A 181 -5.75 -18.29 22.42
N GLY A 182 -4.59 -18.83 22.05
CA GLY A 182 -4.10 -20.12 22.57
C GLY A 182 -4.22 -21.28 21.58
N GLU A 183 -5.09 -21.17 20.58
CA GLU A 183 -5.01 -22.02 19.39
C GLU A 183 -3.77 -21.67 18.57
N ARG A 184 -3.23 -22.66 17.84
CA ARG A 184 -2.04 -22.50 16.99
C ARG A 184 -2.26 -23.12 15.63
N CYS A 185 -1.82 -22.43 14.59
CA CYS A 185 -1.78 -22.99 13.24
C CYS A 185 -0.89 -24.24 13.23
N PRO A 186 -1.32 -25.33 12.58
CA PRO A 186 -0.45 -26.48 12.36
C PRO A 186 0.81 -26.09 11.58
N PRO A 187 1.90 -26.88 11.67
CA PRO A 187 3.14 -26.58 10.95
C PRO A 187 2.94 -26.42 9.44
N PHE A 188 3.47 -25.33 8.87
CA PHE A 188 3.41 -25.07 7.44
C PHE A 188 4.28 -26.04 6.64
N ARG A 189 3.72 -26.55 5.53
CA ARG A 189 4.38 -27.45 4.59
C ARG A 189 4.37 -26.87 3.18
N ALA A 190 5.49 -26.28 2.77
CA ALA A 190 5.62 -25.59 1.48
C ALA A 190 5.45 -26.51 0.26
N ASP A 191 5.67 -27.82 0.43
CA ASP A 191 5.47 -28.83 -0.61
C ASP A 191 3.98 -29.11 -0.89
N LEU A 192 3.10 -28.85 0.07
CA LEU A 192 1.64 -29.02 -0.05
C LEU A 192 0.91 -27.73 -0.43
N ALA A 193 1.57 -26.58 -0.35
CA ALA A 193 0.97 -25.30 -0.63
C ALA A 193 0.70 -25.13 -2.14
N PRO A 194 -0.40 -24.46 -2.54
CA PRO A 194 -0.62 -24.13 -3.94
C PRO A 194 0.54 -23.26 -4.45
N ARG A 195 0.81 -23.29 -5.74
CA ARG A 195 1.86 -22.46 -6.35
C ARG A 195 1.27 -21.61 -7.44
N LEU A 196 1.72 -20.37 -7.53
CA LEU A 196 1.56 -19.62 -8.76
C LEU A 196 2.29 -20.38 -9.87
N PRO A 197 1.80 -20.36 -11.12
CA PRO A 197 2.53 -20.92 -12.25
C PRO A 197 3.97 -20.38 -12.25
N ASP A 198 4.93 -21.26 -12.49
CA ASP A 198 6.34 -20.86 -12.58
C ASP A 198 6.48 -19.83 -13.70
N ASN A 199 6.64 -18.58 -13.29
CA ASN A 199 6.82 -17.49 -14.22
C ASN A 199 8.21 -16.92 -13.98
N ALA A 200 9.16 -17.18 -14.88
CA ALA A 200 10.42 -16.47 -14.94
C ALA A 200 10.17 -15.03 -15.43
N TRP A 201 9.54 -14.20 -14.58
CA TRP A 201 9.32 -12.80 -14.90
C TRP A 201 10.66 -12.07 -14.95
N PRO A 202 10.91 -11.25 -15.98
CA PRO A 202 12.04 -10.34 -15.97
C PRO A 202 11.99 -9.45 -14.71
N GLU A 203 13.15 -9.11 -14.16
CA GLU A 203 13.28 -8.30 -12.94
C GLU A 203 12.44 -7.01 -13.00
N ALA A 204 12.44 -6.33 -14.14
CA ALA A 204 11.63 -5.13 -14.35
C ALA A 204 10.13 -5.36 -14.13
N ARG A 205 9.59 -6.49 -14.58
CA ARG A 205 8.19 -6.86 -14.36
C ARG A 205 7.92 -7.15 -12.88
N LEU A 206 8.83 -7.84 -12.20
CA LEU A 206 8.71 -8.12 -10.76
C LEU A 206 8.68 -6.82 -9.95
N GLN A 207 9.66 -5.93 -10.16
CA GLN A 207 9.73 -4.67 -9.41
C GLN A 207 8.56 -3.74 -9.71
N LYS A 208 8.07 -3.72 -10.96
CA LYS A 208 6.85 -2.98 -11.32
C LYS A 208 5.63 -3.48 -10.56
N VAL A 209 5.55 -4.78 -10.31
CA VAL A 209 4.45 -5.40 -9.55
C VAL A 209 4.56 -5.08 -8.06
N LEU A 210 5.74 -5.20 -7.46
CA LEU A 210 6.00 -4.80 -6.06
C LEU A 210 5.65 -3.31 -5.83
N ARG A 211 6.10 -2.45 -6.75
CA ARG A 211 5.74 -1.02 -6.75
C ARG A 211 4.24 -0.79 -6.86
N ASN A 212 3.54 -1.49 -7.77
CA ASN A 212 2.07 -1.38 -7.87
C ASN A 212 1.38 -1.78 -6.56
N TYR A 213 1.87 -2.83 -5.91
CA TYR A 213 1.34 -3.33 -4.65
C TYR A 213 1.46 -2.25 -3.55
N ALA A 214 2.62 -1.60 -3.41
CA ALA A 214 2.80 -0.48 -2.49
C ALA A 214 1.93 0.74 -2.86
N MET A 215 1.82 1.08 -4.15
CA MET A 215 0.98 2.18 -4.63
C MET A 215 -0.49 2.01 -4.26
N GLU A 216 -1.05 0.79 -4.40
CA GLU A 216 -2.46 0.50 -4.12
C GLU A 216 -2.86 0.85 -2.68
N TYR A 217 -1.91 0.70 -1.73
CA TYR A 217 -2.11 1.13 -0.36
C TYR A 217 -2.24 2.65 -0.26
N ILE A 218 -1.38 3.41 -0.91
CA ILE A 218 -1.43 4.89 -0.89
C ILE A 218 -2.67 5.42 -1.61
N THR A 219 -3.03 4.80 -2.75
CA THR A 219 -4.30 5.06 -3.46
C THR A 219 -5.51 4.91 -2.54
N SER A 220 -5.42 4.06 -1.51
CA SER A 220 -6.51 3.81 -0.55
C SER A 220 -6.39 4.66 0.72
N ILE A 221 -5.29 4.57 1.46
CA ILE A 221 -5.18 5.07 2.83
C ILE A 221 -5.17 6.60 2.93
N VAL A 222 -4.57 7.31 1.97
CA VAL A 222 -4.51 8.78 2.03
C VAL A 222 -5.92 9.38 1.89
N PRO A 223 -6.73 9.00 0.86
CA PRO A 223 -8.13 9.41 0.80
C PRO A 223 -8.96 8.98 2.02
N GLU A 224 -8.78 7.75 2.53
CA GLU A 224 -9.55 7.30 3.71
C GLU A 224 -9.17 8.08 4.98
N THR A 225 -7.90 8.46 5.14
CA THR A 225 -7.45 9.32 6.25
C THR A 225 -8.18 10.65 6.22
N ILE A 226 -8.23 11.29 5.04
CA ILE A 226 -8.92 12.58 4.85
C ILE A 226 -10.43 12.42 5.01
N ALA A 227 -11.03 11.33 4.55
CA ALA A 227 -12.45 11.07 4.70
C ALA A 227 -12.87 10.81 6.16
N VAL A 228 -12.01 10.17 6.96
CA VAL A 228 -12.30 9.85 8.37
C VAL A 228 -12.04 11.05 9.28
N LEU A 229 -10.94 11.76 9.06
CA LEU A 229 -10.49 12.85 9.95
C LEU A 229 -10.89 14.24 9.48
N GLY A 230 -11.43 14.35 8.27
CA GLY A 230 -11.75 15.62 7.61
C GLY A 230 -10.54 16.20 6.84
N PRO A 231 -10.78 17.09 5.85
CA PRO A 231 -9.73 17.65 5.00
C PRO A 231 -8.60 18.36 5.74
N GLU A 232 -8.92 19.12 6.79
CA GLU A 232 -7.93 19.88 7.55
C GLU A 232 -7.04 18.96 8.40
N SER A 233 -7.62 18.24 9.37
CA SER A 233 -6.86 17.37 10.28
C SER A 233 -6.26 16.16 9.57
N GLY A 234 -7.03 15.51 8.69
CA GLY A 234 -6.55 14.37 7.91
C GLY A 234 -5.48 14.76 6.91
N GLY A 235 -5.64 15.89 6.21
CA GLY A 235 -4.63 16.44 5.31
C GLY A 235 -3.35 16.81 6.04
N HIS A 236 -3.47 17.47 7.21
CA HIS A 236 -2.32 17.82 8.05
C HIS A 236 -1.52 16.58 8.49
N LEU A 237 -2.17 15.55 9.04
CA LEU A 237 -1.47 14.36 9.51
C LEU A 237 -0.89 13.53 8.35
N ALA A 238 -1.63 13.40 7.25
CA ALA A 238 -1.13 12.71 6.06
C ALA A 238 0.08 13.43 5.46
N GLY A 239 0.00 14.75 5.29
CA GLY A 239 1.10 15.58 4.80
C GLY A 239 2.31 15.58 5.74
N ALA A 240 2.11 15.65 7.05
CA ALA A 240 3.21 15.58 8.02
C ALA A 240 3.94 14.23 7.95
N ALA A 241 3.21 13.11 7.84
CA ALA A 241 3.81 11.80 7.68
C ALA A 241 4.57 11.69 6.35
N ALA A 242 3.97 12.17 5.26
CA ALA A 242 4.61 12.24 3.94
C ALA A 242 5.92 13.04 3.97
N ARG A 243 5.93 14.24 4.55
CA ARG A 243 7.14 15.07 4.65
C ARG A 243 8.27 14.37 5.39
N LEU A 244 7.98 13.77 6.54
CA LEU A 244 8.99 13.02 7.30
C LEU A 244 9.51 11.81 6.52
N VAL A 245 8.63 11.04 5.89
CA VAL A 245 9.02 9.88 5.09
C VAL A 245 9.86 10.29 3.89
N GLY A 246 9.46 11.32 3.16
CA GLY A 246 10.24 11.88 2.04
C GLY A 246 11.65 12.26 2.47
N MET A 247 11.78 12.92 3.62
CA MET A 247 13.09 13.34 4.16
C MET A 247 13.93 12.12 4.59
N HIS A 248 13.34 11.17 5.30
CA HIS A 248 14.07 10.03 5.88
C HIS A 248 14.39 8.90 4.91
N THR A 249 13.71 8.84 3.76
CA THR A 249 13.99 7.84 2.72
C THR A 249 14.92 8.35 1.62
N PHE A 250 15.19 9.67 1.58
CA PHE A 250 15.82 10.29 0.41
C PHE A 250 17.22 9.76 0.10
N ASP A 251 18.08 9.55 1.10
CA ASP A 251 19.45 9.04 0.86
C ASP A 251 19.43 7.64 0.21
N GLU A 252 18.54 6.76 0.67
CA GLU A 252 18.38 5.43 0.10
C GLU A 252 17.78 5.51 -1.32
N VAL A 253 16.79 6.37 -1.52
CA VAL A 253 16.22 6.65 -2.85
C VAL A 253 17.29 7.19 -3.80
N ALA A 254 18.10 8.16 -3.37
CA ALA A 254 19.18 8.73 -4.16
C ALA A 254 20.18 7.65 -4.55
N SER A 255 20.57 6.78 -3.61
CA SER A 255 21.43 5.62 -3.88
C SER A 255 20.81 4.66 -4.91
N LEU A 256 19.53 4.30 -4.74
CA LEU A 256 18.80 3.45 -5.70
C LEU A 256 18.77 4.04 -7.10
N LEU A 257 18.61 5.36 -7.22
CA LEU A 257 18.58 6.07 -8.50
C LEU A 257 19.96 6.22 -9.17
N GLY A 258 21.05 5.87 -8.48
CA GLY A 258 22.44 6.03 -8.94
C GLY A 258 23.07 7.38 -8.60
N GLY A 259 22.52 8.07 -7.60
CA GLY A 259 22.90 9.42 -7.18
C GLY A 259 21.93 10.50 -7.69
N VAL A 260 21.96 11.66 -7.03
CA VAL A 260 21.19 12.86 -7.41
C VAL A 260 22.15 14.04 -7.52
N GLY A 261 22.08 14.78 -8.63
CA GLY A 261 22.91 15.98 -8.82
C GLY A 261 22.57 17.08 -7.81
N PRO A 262 23.49 18.04 -7.55
CA PRO A 262 23.25 19.08 -6.55
C PRO A 262 22.16 20.07 -6.96
N GLY A 263 21.59 20.74 -5.96
CA GLY A 263 20.68 21.88 -6.13
C GLY A 263 19.34 21.57 -6.82
N PRO A 264 18.59 22.61 -7.22
CA PRO A 264 17.23 22.46 -7.75
C PRO A 264 17.15 21.60 -9.01
N ALA A 265 18.08 21.78 -9.96
CA ALA A 265 18.09 21.03 -11.21
C ALA A 265 18.32 19.53 -11.01
N GLY A 266 19.21 19.17 -10.09
CA GLY A 266 19.48 17.77 -9.78
C GLY A 266 18.29 17.10 -9.08
N PHE A 267 17.66 17.78 -8.13
CA PHE A 267 16.43 17.28 -7.50
C PHE A 267 15.29 17.12 -8.51
N ALA A 268 15.08 18.12 -9.37
CA ALA A 268 14.04 18.09 -10.39
C ALA A 268 14.21 16.91 -11.38
N ALA A 269 15.45 16.55 -11.71
CA ALA A 269 15.75 15.36 -12.52
C ALA A 269 15.40 14.06 -11.80
N ALA A 270 15.72 13.95 -10.50
CA ALA A 270 15.33 12.80 -9.69
C ALA A 270 13.79 12.70 -9.55
N PHE A 271 13.12 13.83 -9.28
CA PHE A 271 11.67 13.91 -9.20
C PHE A 271 11.00 13.47 -10.52
N ALA A 272 11.47 13.96 -11.67
CA ALA A 272 10.95 13.53 -12.97
C ALA A 272 11.13 12.02 -13.21
N LYS A 273 12.29 11.46 -12.83
CA LYS A 273 12.56 10.01 -12.91
C LYS A 273 11.63 9.20 -12.01
N LEU A 274 11.36 9.67 -10.78
CA LEU A 274 10.42 9.06 -9.84
C LEU A 274 8.98 9.11 -10.36
N ALA A 275 8.54 10.24 -10.93
CA ALA A 275 7.24 10.35 -11.57
C ALA A 275 7.06 9.33 -12.72
N VAL A 276 8.08 9.16 -13.56
CA VAL A 276 8.07 8.09 -14.59
C VAL A 276 8.05 6.69 -13.97
N GLY A 277 8.78 6.46 -12.88
CA GLY A 277 8.76 5.19 -12.13
C GLY A 277 7.39 4.85 -11.53
N GLN A 278 6.65 5.86 -11.08
CA GLN A 278 5.26 5.72 -10.64
C GLN A 278 4.34 5.29 -11.80
N GLY A 279 4.72 5.61 -13.03
CA GLY A 279 3.96 5.35 -14.24
C GLY A 279 3.27 6.60 -14.78
N ASP A 280 3.75 7.79 -14.42
CA ASP A 280 3.30 9.06 -14.94
C ASP A 280 4.19 9.58 -16.08
N ASP A 281 3.67 10.51 -16.86
CA ASP A 281 4.51 11.31 -17.75
C ASP A 281 5.23 12.40 -16.95
N ALA A 282 6.46 12.74 -17.33
CA ALA A 282 7.19 13.84 -16.71
C ALA A 282 8.10 14.52 -17.72
N GLN A 283 7.99 15.84 -17.83
CA GLN A 283 8.83 16.67 -18.69
C GLN A 283 9.59 17.68 -17.83
N LEU A 284 10.91 17.51 -17.77
CA LEU A 284 11.82 18.44 -17.11
C LEU A 284 12.26 19.55 -18.07
N ARG A 285 12.27 20.79 -17.57
CA ARG A 285 12.91 21.94 -18.22
C ARG A 285 13.75 22.69 -17.19
N THR A 286 14.88 23.24 -17.62
CA THR A 286 15.75 24.05 -16.74
C THR A 286 16.02 25.38 -17.42
N GLU A 287 15.76 26.47 -16.69
CA GLU A 287 15.95 27.84 -17.14
C GLU A 287 16.70 28.62 -16.05
N GLY A 288 18.00 28.83 -16.27
CA GLY A 288 18.87 29.44 -15.26
C GLY A 288 18.93 28.59 -13.98
N ALA A 289 18.59 29.18 -12.84
CA ALA A 289 18.56 28.51 -11.53
C ALA A 289 17.25 27.76 -11.24
N ILE A 290 16.24 27.91 -12.10
CA ILE A 290 14.91 27.32 -11.89
C ILE A 290 14.79 26.05 -12.73
N ALA A 291 14.39 24.96 -12.09
CA ALA A 291 13.99 23.74 -12.79
C ALA A 291 12.48 23.54 -12.67
N THR A 292 11.84 23.14 -13.76
CA THR A 292 10.38 22.93 -13.82
C THR A 292 10.09 21.51 -14.28
N VAL A 293 9.19 20.82 -13.57
CA VAL A 293 8.68 19.51 -14.00
C VAL A 293 7.19 19.62 -14.27
N ARG A 294 6.78 19.18 -15.46
CA ARG A 294 5.38 19.10 -15.89
C ARG A 294 4.93 17.66 -16.03
N GLN A 295 3.74 17.35 -15.54
CA GLN A 295 3.10 16.03 -15.61
C GLN A 295 1.63 16.19 -15.99
N THR A 296 1.12 15.36 -16.90
CA THR A 296 -0.29 15.40 -17.35
C THR A 296 -1.14 14.25 -16.81
N SER A 297 -0.55 13.18 -16.29
CA SER A 297 -1.25 12.08 -15.64
C SER A 297 -1.17 12.13 -14.11
N TRP A 298 -1.90 11.25 -13.42
CA TRP A 298 -1.62 10.95 -12.00
C TRP A 298 -1.99 9.50 -11.72
N ARG A 299 -1.11 8.57 -12.10
CA ARG A 299 -1.36 7.13 -12.12
C ARG A 299 -1.82 6.60 -10.76
N LEU A 300 -1.23 7.14 -9.70
CA LEU A 300 -1.55 6.80 -8.31
C LEU A 300 -3.04 6.98 -7.99
N MET A 301 -3.69 8.00 -8.56
CA MET A 301 -5.09 8.36 -8.25
C MET A 301 -6.01 8.25 -9.48
N ALA A 302 -5.55 7.63 -10.58
CA ALA A 302 -6.30 7.58 -11.84
C ALA A 302 -7.64 6.84 -11.76
N GLU A 303 -7.78 5.89 -10.82
CA GLU A 303 -9.01 5.12 -10.57
C GLU A 303 -9.90 5.79 -9.49
N ARG A 304 -9.56 7.01 -9.05
CA ARG A 304 -10.26 7.73 -7.98
C ARG A 304 -10.91 9.00 -8.53
N GLU A 305 -12.21 9.10 -8.33
CA GLU A 305 -13.00 10.29 -8.67
C GLU A 305 -13.31 11.12 -7.42
N ALA A 306 -13.64 12.41 -7.62
CA ALA A 306 -14.09 13.32 -6.57
C ALA A 306 -13.19 13.36 -5.31
N LEU A 307 -11.87 13.34 -5.50
CA LEU A 307 -10.91 13.44 -4.41
C LEU A 307 -10.91 14.84 -3.80
N SER A 308 -10.78 14.93 -2.48
CA SER A 308 -10.46 16.19 -1.81
C SER A 308 -9.10 16.70 -2.29
N PRO A 309 -8.93 18.01 -2.57
CA PRO A 309 -7.62 18.59 -2.91
C PRO A 309 -6.53 18.32 -1.85
N ALA A 310 -6.93 18.10 -0.59
CA ALA A 310 -6.03 17.73 0.50
C ALA A 310 -5.28 16.41 0.24
N VAL A 311 -5.79 15.53 -0.65
CA VAL A 311 -5.10 14.29 -1.03
C VAL A 311 -3.83 14.60 -1.81
N PHE A 312 -3.92 15.53 -2.77
CA PHE A 312 -2.75 15.98 -3.51
C PHE A 312 -1.80 16.73 -2.58
N ASP A 313 -2.32 17.64 -1.75
CA ASP A 313 -1.50 18.43 -0.83
C ASP A 313 -0.68 17.51 0.10
N ALA A 314 -1.34 16.52 0.72
CA ALA A 314 -0.67 15.53 1.57
C ALA A 314 0.32 14.64 0.83
N TRP A 315 0.00 14.19 -0.39
CA TRP A 315 0.92 13.38 -1.20
C TRP A 315 2.15 14.19 -1.65
N ASN A 316 1.96 15.45 -2.03
CA ASN A 316 3.03 16.34 -2.49
C ASN A 316 4.10 16.59 -1.42
N GLU A 317 3.71 16.51 -0.15
CA GLU A 317 4.64 16.63 0.97
C GLU A 317 5.76 15.58 0.98
N LEU A 318 5.58 14.42 0.32
CA LEU A 318 6.67 13.45 0.11
C LEU A 318 7.84 14.12 -0.63
N TRP A 319 7.52 14.89 -1.66
CA TRP A 319 8.50 15.53 -2.54
C TRP A 319 9.11 16.75 -1.89
N VAL A 320 8.32 17.50 -1.12
CA VAL A 320 8.84 18.60 -0.28
C VAL A 320 9.82 18.06 0.76
N GLY A 321 9.49 16.98 1.45
CA GLY A 321 10.37 16.32 2.41
C GLY A 321 11.67 15.82 1.78
N ALA A 322 11.57 15.18 0.62
CA ALA A 322 12.72 14.70 -0.14
C ALA A 322 13.63 15.86 -0.60
N ALA A 323 13.06 16.98 -1.06
CA ALA A 323 13.83 18.16 -1.44
C ALA A 323 14.60 18.75 -0.24
N LEU A 324 13.99 18.80 0.93
CA LEU A 324 14.63 19.28 2.16
C LEU A 324 15.80 18.41 2.61
N ALA A 325 15.73 17.09 2.40
CA ALA A 325 16.86 16.18 2.65
C ALA A 325 17.97 16.32 1.61
N HIS A 326 17.60 16.51 0.35
CA HIS A 326 18.54 16.74 -0.75
C HIS A 326 19.38 18.00 -0.53
N ASP A 327 18.69 19.12 -0.28
CA ASP A 327 19.28 20.41 0.00
C ASP A 327 18.24 21.27 0.72
N ARG A 328 18.53 21.63 1.98
CA ARG A 328 17.61 22.40 2.83
C ARG A 328 17.22 23.77 2.28
N PHE A 329 17.90 24.25 1.24
CA PHE A 329 17.61 25.52 0.57
C PHE A 329 16.77 25.37 -0.71
N VAL A 330 16.56 24.15 -1.21
CA VAL A 330 15.70 23.93 -2.37
C VAL A 330 14.23 24.13 -2.00
N GLY A 331 13.59 25.10 -2.65
CA GLY A 331 12.15 25.32 -2.59
C GLY A 331 11.41 24.45 -3.60
N VAL A 332 10.22 23.96 -3.22
CA VAL A 332 9.29 23.24 -4.11
C VAL A 332 7.98 24.01 -4.15
N ASP A 333 7.63 24.55 -5.31
CA ASP A 333 6.38 25.26 -5.53
C ASP A 333 5.53 24.56 -6.58
N VAL A 334 4.25 24.35 -6.29
CA VAL A 334 3.30 23.82 -7.26
C VAL A 334 2.57 24.99 -7.91
N THR A 335 2.81 25.22 -9.20
CA THR A 335 2.26 26.37 -9.93
C THR A 335 0.98 26.04 -10.70
N GLU A 336 0.73 24.77 -10.99
CA GLU A 336 -0.46 24.30 -11.73
C GLU A 336 -1.00 23.01 -11.10
N ARG A 337 -2.33 22.90 -11.02
CA ARG A 337 -3.08 21.91 -10.25
C ARG A 337 -4.27 21.35 -11.03
N ARG A 338 -4.13 20.12 -11.57
CA ARG A 338 -5.22 19.48 -12.34
C ARG A 338 -6.48 19.21 -11.53
N ASP A 339 -6.33 18.89 -10.23
CA ASP A 339 -7.47 18.73 -9.32
C ASP A 339 -8.23 20.05 -9.06
N ARG A 340 -7.66 21.19 -9.47
CA ARG A 340 -8.26 22.52 -9.40
C ARG A 340 -8.66 23.09 -10.76
N GLY A 341 -8.57 22.29 -11.82
CA GLY A 341 -9.02 22.65 -13.16
C GLY A 341 -7.92 22.97 -14.17
N ASP A 342 -6.65 22.98 -13.77
CA ASP A 342 -5.55 23.26 -14.69
C ASP A 342 -5.28 22.09 -15.64
N ALA A 343 -4.65 22.37 -16.79
CA ALA A 343 -4.42 21.37 -17.82
C ALA A 343 -3.39 20.30 -17.43
N TYR A 344 -2.47 20.62 -16.52
CA TYR A 344 -1.38 19.76 -16.08
C TYR A 344 -0.96 20.09 -14.65
N TRP A 345 -0.15 19.23 -14.05
CA TRP A 345 0.58 19.51 -12.82
C TRP A 345 1.92 20.15 -13.16
N CYS A 346 2.33 21.15 -12.40
CA CYS A 346 3.61 21.83 -12.60
C CYS A 346 4.29 22.11 -11.27
N TRP A 347 5.54 21.69 -11.15
CA TRP A 347 6.42 22.00 -10.03
C TRP A 347 7.56 22.87 -10.49
N GLN A 348 7.88 23.89 -9.71
CA GLN A 348 9.10 24.68 -9.82
C GLN A 348 10.01 24.40 -8.63
N PHE A 349 11.29 24.19 -8.92
CA PHE A 349 12.36 23.94 -7.98
C PHE A 349 13.35 25.12 -8.07
N ARG A 350 13.68 25.73 -6.93
CA ARG A 350 14.51 26.95 -6.85
C ARG A 350 15.45 26.96 -5.67
#